data_AF-J9FI72-F1
#
_entry.id   AF-J9FI72-F1
#
_cell.length_a   1.000
_cell.length_b   1.000
_cell.length_c   1.000
_cell.angle_alpha   90.00
_cell.angle_beta   90.00
_cell.angle_gamma   90.00
#
_symmetry.space_group_name_H-M   'P 1'
#
loop_
_entity.id
_entity.type
_entity.pdbx_description
1 polymer ?
#
loop_
_entity_poly.entity_id
_entity_poly.type
_entity_poly.pdbx_seq_one_letter_code
_entity_poly.pdbx_strand_id
1 'polypeptide(L)'
;MLAFISCSDDHDDYIEEEPEVVKAKMESFRFLSKFNSKTLMADVECCIIGDSIIECLIPHIVDGKMLVPTFEVADGKLMVDGAEVYSGETVLDCTKPLTIQVTGVNYTHNYELRVKSFTGLPIVYIDTEDKKAVISKEEYAPAKLRIVEDIESRGAGDVFESKVRIKGRGNSTWTMPKKP
;
A
#
# COMPACT_ATOMS: atom_id res chain seq x y z
N MET A 1 74.09 -43.67 -1.65
CA MET A 1 73.15 -42.88 -0.84
C MET A 1 72.96 -41.56 -1.55
N LEU A 2 71.94 -41.49 -2.42
CA LEU A 2 71.57 -40.29 -3.17
C LEU A 2 70.38 -39.64 -2.44
N ALA A 3 70.39 -38.32 -2.36
CA ALA A 3 69.28 -37.50 -1.88
C ALA A 3 68.50 -36.95 -3.08
N PHE A 4 67.16 -36.98 -3.04
CA PHE A 4 66.22 -36.11 -3.77
C PHE A 4 64.91 -36.07 -2.95
N ILE A 5 64.64 -34.97 -2.24
CA ILE A 5 63.79 -33.81 -2.60
C ILE A 5 62.32 -34.19 -2.75
N SER A 6 61.54 -33.74 -1.75
CA SER A 6 60.08 -33.74 -1.66
C SER A 6 59.54 -32.49 -2.37
N CYS A 7 58.63 -32.64 -3.33
CA CYS A 7 57.82 -31.53 -3.84
C CYS A 7 56.50 -31.51 -3.07
N SER A 8 56.20 -30.40 -2.42
CA SER A 8 54.86 -30.06 -1.97
C SER A 8 54.18 -29.35 -3.14
N ASP A 9 53.14 -29.95 -3.71
CA ASP A 9 52.23 -29.23 -4.59
C ASP A 9 51.39 -28.33 -3.69
N ASP A 10 51.78 -27.06 -3.60
CA ASP A 10 50.91 -25.99 -3.11
C ASP A 10 49.84 -25.77 -4.19
N HIS A 11 48.77 -26.55 -4.09
CA HIS A 11 47.54 -26.30 -4.84
C HIS A 11 46.91 -25.06 -4.22
N ASP A 12 47.23 -23.89 -4.78
CA ASP A 12 46.49 -22.67 -4.49
C ASP A 12 45.03 -22.93 -4.87
N ASP A 13 44.19 -23.15 -3.86
CA ASP A 13 42.74 -23.15 -4.00
C ASP A 13 42.33 -21.72 -4.38
N TYR A 14 42.22 -21.48 -5.69
CA TYR A 14 41.52 -20.32 -6.22
C TYR A 14 40.06 -20.43 -5.78
N ILE A 15 39.75 -19.78 -4.65
CA ILE A 15 38.37 -19.45 -4.30
C ILE A 15 37.94 -18.41 -5.33
N GLU A 16 37.22 -18.84 -6.37
CA GLU A 16 36.42 -17.92 -7.16
C GLU A 16 35.39 -17.31 -6.20
N GLU A 17 35.61 -16.08 -5.75
CA GLU A 17 34.57 -15.32 -5.07
C GLU A 17 33.42 -15.19 -6.07
N GLU A 18 32.31 -15.90 -5.82
CA GLU A 18 31.09 -15.72 -6.59
C GLU A 18 30.78 -14.22 -6.60
N PRO A 19 30.60 -13.60 -7.78
CA PRO A 19 30.35 -12.17 -7.85
C PRO A 19 29.13 -11.87 -7.00
N GLU A 20 29.28 -10.98 -6.01
CA GLU A 20 28.15 -10.47 -5.25
C GLU A 20 27.11 -9.95 -6.24
N VAL A 21 26.00 -10.68 -6.37
CA VAL A 21 24.86 -10.22 -7.15
C VAL A 21 24.37 -8.98 -6.43
N VAL A 22 24.66 -7.80 -6.98
CA VAL A 22 24.09 -6.54 -6.52
C VAL A 22 22.58 -6.68 -6.64
N LYS A 23 21.93 -7.04 -5.53
CA LYS A 23 20.48 -7.16 -5.48
C LYS A 23 19.92 -5.77 -5.67
N ALA A 24 19.12 -5.56 -6.71
CA ALA A 24 18.33 -4.34 -6.82
C ALA A 24 17.64 -4.07 -5.49
N LYS A 25 17.78 -2.84 -5.03
CA LYS A 25 17.15 -2.45 -3.79
C LYS A 25 16.46 -1.11 -4.02
N MET A 26 15.19 -1.07 -3.65
CA MET A 26 14.50 0.17 -3.39
C MET A 26 15.22 0.88 -2.24
N GLU A 27 15.74 2.08 -2.47
CA GLU A 27 16.43 2.86 -1.44
C GLU A 27 15.43 3.72 -0.67
N SER A 28 14.51 4.35 -1.40
CA SER A 28 13.43 5.14 -0.81
C SER A 28 12.17 5.05 -1.66
N PHE A 29 11.00 5.10 -1.02
CA PHE A 29 9.72 5.17 -1.69
C PHE A 29 8.79 6.09 -0.88
N ARG A 30 8.18 7.06 -1.56
CA ARG A 30 7.39 8.13 -0.97
C ARG A 30 6.24 8.50 -1.87
N PHE A 31 5.23 9.16 -1.31
CA PHE A 31 4.28 9.96 -2.08
C PHE A 31 4.38 11.41 -1.64
N LEU A 32 4.97 12.26 -2.48
CA LEU A 32 5.09 13.67 -2.18
C LEU A 32 3.75 14.37 -2.45
N SER A 33 3.29 15.16 -1.49
CA SER A 33 2.06 15.95 -1.56
C SER A 33 2.03 16.89 -2.76
N LYS A 34 3.17 17.44 -3.18
CA LYS A 34 3.27 18.31 -4.36
C LYS A 34 2.77 17.65 -5.65
N PHE A 35 2.96 16.34 -5.80
CA PHE A 35 2.48 15.56 -6.96
C PHE A 35 1.09 14.96 -6.74
N ASN A 36 0.59 15.00 -5.49
CA ASN A 36 -0.63 14.34 -5.05
C ASN A 36 -1.55 15.31 -4.29
N SER A 37 -1.53 16.61 -4.60
CA SER A 37 -2.11 17.68 -3.76
C SER A 37 -3.64 17.64 -3.64
N LYS A 38 -4.32 16.92 -4.54
CA LYS A 38 -5.77 16.67 -4.46
C LYS A 38 -6.13 15.57 -3.46
N THR A 39 -5.15 14.77 -3.06
CA THR A 39 -5.35 13.51 -2.36
C THR A 39 -4.64 13.48 -1.01
N LEU A 40 -3.41 14.01 -0.96
CA LEU A 40 -2.54 13.99 0.22
C LEU A 40 -2.46 15.37 0.87
N MET A 41 -2.65 15.41 2.19
CA MET A 41 -2.51 16.62 3.00
C MET A 41 -1.05 16.94 3.37
N ALA A 42 -0.18 15.94 3.30
CA ALA A 42 1.25 16.00 3.60
C ALA A 42 1.99 14.90 2.83
N ASP A 43 3.32 14.98 2.78
CA ASP A 43 4.14 13.91 2.22
C ASP A 43 3.95 12.61 3.02
N VAL A 44 3.95 11.49 2.32
CA VAL A 44 3.82 10.16 2.91
C VAL A 44 5.11 9.40 2.68
N GLU A 45 5.85 9.18 3.77
CA GLU A 45 7.00 8.29 3.80
C GLU A 45 6.53 6.83 3.87
N CYS A 46 7.10 5.96 3.05
CA CYS A 46 6.81 4.54 3.09
C CYS A 46 7.94 3.76 3.78
N CYS A 47 7.57 2.70 4.48
CA CYS A 47 8.48 1.78 5.14
C CYS A 47 8.77 0.59 4.23
N ILE A 48 10.05 0.32 3.98
CA ILE A 48 10.49 -0.91 3.31
C ILE A 48 10.68 -1.97 4.39
N ILE A 49 9.86 -3.01 4.37
CA ILE A 49 9.84 -4.07 5.37
C ILE A 49 10.53 -5.30 4.79
N GLY A 50 11.66 -5.68 5.39
CA GLY A 50 12.50 -6.75 4.88
C GLY A 50 13.01 -6.41 3.48
N ASP A 51 12.85 -7.34 2.55
CA ASP A 51 13.25 -7.19 1.15
C ASP A 51 12.07 -7.19 0.17
N SER A 52 10.82 -7.37 0.60
CA SER A 52 9.72 -7.70 -0.31
C SER A 52 8.46 -6.87 -0.15
N ILE A 53 8.35 -6.02 0.88
CA ILE A 53 7.14 -5.23 1.14
C ILE A 53 7.50 -3.75 1.24
N ILE A 54 6.69 -2.91 0.59
CA ILE A 54 6.71 -1.45 0.79
C ILE A 54 5.35 -1.07 1.36
N GLU A 55 5.35 -0.56 2.59
CA GLU A 55 4.14 -0.16 3.31
C GLU A 55 4.06 1.36 3.44
N CYS A 56 2.97 1.94 2.94
CA CYS A 56 2.72 3.38 3.01
C CYS A 56 1.46 3.63 3.85
N LEU A 57 1.55 4.51 4.84
CA LEU A 57 0.45 4.86 5.74
C LEU A 57 -0.02 6.30 5.49
N ILE A 58 -1.23 6.45 4.98
CA ILE A 58 -1.88 7.75 4.78
C ILE A 58 -2.75 8.04 6.01
N PRO A 59 -2.49 9.11 6.79
CA PRO A 59 -3.17 9.38 8.05
C PRO A 59 -4.58 9.98 7.90
N HIS A 60 -5.26 9.68 6.78
CA HIS A 60 -6.62 10.10 6.46
C HIS A 60 -7.21 9.20 5.38
N ILE A 61 -8.54 9.27 5.21
CA ILE A 61 -9.21 8.50 4.16
C ILE A 61 -8.91 9.10 2.79
N VAL A 62 -8.42 8.23 1.92
CA VAL A 62 -8.24 8.50 0.50
C VAL A 62 -9.05 7.49 -0.29
N ASP A 63 -10.06 7.97 -0.99
CA ASP A 63 -10.80 7.17 -1.97
C ASP A 63 -9.99 7.06 -3.27
N GLY A 64 -10.06 5.90 -3.93
CA GLY A 64 -9.48 5.68 -5.26
C GLY A 64 -7.95 5.58 -5.34
N LYS A 65 -7.18 6.05 -4.34
CA LYS A 65 -5.71 5.87 -4.19
C LYS A 65 -4.91 5.90 -5.50
N MET A 66 -5.25 6.80 -6.41
CA MET A 66 -4.47 7.07 -7.62
C MET A 66 -3.33 8.01 -7.23
N LEU A 67 -2.11 7.49 -7.13
CA LEU A 67 -0.99 8.20 -6.52
C LEU A 67 0.26 8.19 -7.41
N VAL A 68 0.98 9.32 -7.42
CA VAL A 68 2.26 9.49 -8.11
C VAL A 68 3.39 9.28 -7.10
N PRO A 69 4.17 8.19 -7.21
CA PRO A 69 5.25 7.90 -6.28
C PRO A 69 6.47 8.78 -6.57
N THR A 70 7.31 8.97 -5.57
CA THR A 70 8.68 9.47 -5.69
C THR A 70 9.59 8.44 -5.03
N PHE A 71 10.55 7.93 -5.76
CA PHE A 71 11.39 6.83 -5.30
C PHE A 71 12.83 6.97 -5.80
N GLU A 72 13.73 6.26 -5.13
CA GLU A 72 15.13 6.09 -5.50
C GLU A 72 15.43 4.58 -5.51
N VAL A 73 16.11 4.14 -6.56
CA VAL A 73 16.60 2.75 -6.71
C VAL A 73 18.10 2.81 -6.91
N ALA A 74 18.82 1.88 -6.27
CA ALA A 74 20.29 1.85 -6.35
C ALA A 74 20.78 1.65 -7.80
N ASP A 75 20.11 0.77 -8.54
CA ASP A 75 20.31 0.55 -9.98
C ASP A 75 19.02 -0.05 -10.59
N GLY A 76 18.82 0.17 -11.89
CA GLY A 76 17.68 -0.32 -12.65
C GLY A 76 16.50 0.64 -12.72
N LYS A 77 15.35 0.09 -13.12
CA LYS A 77 14.10 0.82 -13.39
C LYS A 77 12.95 0.22 -12.60
N LEU A 78 12.04 1.08 -12.14
CA LEU A 78 10.81 0.62 -11.53
C LEU A 78 9.78 0.30 -12.63
N MET A 79 9.18 -0.89 -12.55
CA MET A 79 8.21 -1.40 -13.50
C MET A 79 6.93 -1.82 -12.78
N VAL A 80 5.79 -1.59 -13.41
CA VAL A 80 4.47 -2.08 -13.00
C VAL A 80 3.78 -2.63 -14.23
N ASP A 81 3.31 -3.88 -14.16
CA ASP A 81 2.66 -4.58 -15.28
C ASP A 81 3.45 -4.51 -16.60
N GLY A 82 4.79 -4.50 -16.51
CA GLY A 82 5.70 -4.41 -17.65
C GLY A 82 5.91 -3.00 -18.22
N ALA A 83 5.28 -1.97 -17.66
CA ALA A 83 5.49 -0.56 -18.02
C ALA A 83 6.43 0.14 -17.03
N GLU A 84 7.30 1.02 -17.52
CA GLU A 84 8.22 1.80 -16.69
C GLU A 84 7.45 2.90 -15.92
N VAL A 85 7.77 3.02 -14.64
CA VAL A 85 7.24 4.04 -13.73
C VAL A 85 8.26 5.16 -13.59
N TYR A 86 7.87 6.38 -13.92
CA TYR A 86 8.72 7.56 -13.78
C TYR A 86 8.42 8.25 -12.44
N SER A 87 9.46 8.40 -11.63
CA SER A 87 9.42 9.04 -10.31
C SER A 87 8.89 10.47 -10.44
N GLY A 88 7.81 10.80 -9.72
CA GLY A 88 7.15 12.11 -9.77
C GLY A 88 6.21 12.35 -10.96
N GLU A 89 6.01 11.35 -11.83
CA GLU A 89 5.22 11.52 -13.07
C GLU A 89 4.14 10.44 -13.26
N THR A 90 4.50 9.16 -13.14
CA THR A 90 3.58 8.06 -13.42
C THR A 90 2.56 7.89 -12.28
N VAL A 91 1.27 7.89 -12.61
CA VAL A 91 0.20 7.59 -11.66
C VAL A 91 0.04 6.06 -11.51
N LEU A 92 -0.01 5.57 -10.28
CA LEU A 92 -0.30 4.18 -9.94
C LEU A 92 -1.70 4.06 -9.32
N ASP A 93 -2.41 2.97 -9.65
CA ASP A 93 -3.62 2.56 -8.92
C ASP A 93 -3.19 1.75 -7.69
N CYS A 94 -3.23 2.39 -6.53
CA CYS A 94 -2.90 1.77 -5.24
C CYS A 94 -4.14 1.41 -4.43
N THR A 95 -5.30 1.21 -5.07
CA THR A 95 -6.53 0.78 -4.37
C THR A 95 -6.41 -0.60 -3.74
N LYS A 96 -5.54 -1.45 -4.31
CA LYS A 96 -5.20 -2.79 -3.85
C LYS A 96 -3.67 -2.92 -3.74
N PRO A 97 -3.17 -3.94 -3.02
CA PRO A 97 -1.75 -4.30 -3.09
C PRO A 97 -1.30 -4.46 -4.54
N LEU A 98 -0.18 -3.83 -4.89
CA LEU A 98 0.35 -3.78 -6.25
C LEU A 98 1.74 -4.41 -6.27
N THR A 99 1.99 -5.33 -7.19
CA THR A 99 3.35 -5.84 -7.43
C THR A 99 4.12 -4.82 -8.26
N ILE A 100 5.19 -4.27 -7.70
CA ILE A 100 6.13 -3.39 -8.40
C ILE A 100 7.48 -4.09 -8.51
N GLN A 101 8.22 -3.85 -9.58
CA GLN A 101 9.46 -4.57 -9.87
C GLN A 101 10.60 -3.60 -10.13
N VAL A 102 11.74 -3.80 -9.47
CA VAL A 102 12.98 -3.11 -9.83
C VAL A 102 13.75 -4.03 -10.78
N THR A 103 13.90 -3.62 -12.03
CA THR A 103 14.53 -4.40 -13.09
C THR A 103 15.83 -3.73 -13.53
N GLY A 104 16.93 -4.44 -13.38
CA GLY A 104 18.25 -4.07 -13.90
C GLY A 104 18.59 -4.90 -15.13
N VAL A 105 19.88 -4.92 -15.51
CA VAL A 105 20.33 -5.62 -16.72
C VAL A 105 20.15 -7.15 -16.63
N ASN A 106 20.47 -7.74 -15.47
CA ASN A 106 20.46 -9.20 -15.26
C ASN A 106 19.66 -9.64 -14.03
N TYR A 107 18.81 -8.77 -13.49
CA TYR A 107 18.02 -9.08 -12.30
C TYR A 107 16.64 -8.43 -12.38
N THR A 108 15.71 -9.02 -11.64
CA THR A 108 14.41 -8.43 -11.30
C THR A 108 14.15 -8.71 -9.84
N HIS A 109 13.78 -7.67 -9.09
CA HIS A 109 13.41 -7.77 -7.69
C HIS A 109 12.00 -7.25 -7.47
N ASN A 110 11.14 -8.05 -6.83
CA ASN A 110 9.73 -7.73 -6.66
C ASN A 110 9.45 -7.17 -5.27
N TYR A 111 8.61 -6.14 -5.21
CA TYR A 111 8.01 -5.61 -4.00
C TYR A 111 6.48 -5.68 -4.10
N GLU A 112 5.83 -6.02 -3.00
CA GLU A 112 4.40 -5.77 -2.82
C GLU A 112 4.22 -4.39 -2.18
N LEU A 113 3.65 -3.45 -2.96
CA LEU A 113 3.30 -2.11 -2.51
C LEU A 113 1.93 -2.12 -1.84
N ARG A 114 1.88 -1.77 -0.56
CA ARG A 114 0.66 -1.67 0.25
C ARG A 114 0.44 -0.23 0.68
N VAL A 115 -0.61 0.40 0.16
CA VAL A 115 -0.99 1.76 0.56
C VAL A 115 -2.23 1.73 1.45
N LYS A 116 -2.04 1.98 2.74
CA LYS A 116 -3.08 1.96 3.77
C LYS A 116 -3.58 3.38 4.00
N SER A 117 -4.90 3.58 4.02
CA SER A 117 -5.44 4.70 4.80
C SER A 117 -5.55 4.19 6.22
N PHE A 118 -5.15 4.98 7.20
CA PHE A 118 -5.30 4.62 8.60
C PHE A 118 -5.50 5.86 9.42
N THR A 119 -6.69 6.01 9.97
CA THR A 119 -7.02 7.16 10.83
C THR A 119 -6.75 6.90 12.30
N GLY A 120 -6.17 5.75 12.64
CA GLY A 120 -6.05 5.28 14.03
C GLY A 120 -7.26 4.50 14.53
N LEU A 121 -8.40 4.59 13.84
CA LEU A 121 -9.66 3.90 14.16
C LEU A 121 -10.37 3.45 12.88
N PRO A 122 -11.13 2.35 12.91
CA PRO A 122 -11.96 1.95 11.78
C PRO A 122 -13.01 3.01 11.43
N ILE A 123 -13.26 3.21 10.14
CA ILE A 123 -14.31 4.12 9.68
C ILE A 123 -15.50 3.35 9.15
N VAL A 124 -16.68 3.67 9.69
CA VAL A 124 -17.96 3.08 9.29
C VAL A 124 -18.81 4.14 8.58
N TYR A 125 -19.16 3.85 7.33
CA TYR A 125 -20.12 4.63 6.55
C TYR A 125 -21.49 3.94 6.60
N ILE A 126 -22.54 4.73 6.78
CA ILE A 126 -23.94 4.27 6.67
C ILE A 126 -24.68 5.26 5.77
N ASP A 127 -25.00 4.81 4.56
CA ASP A 127 -25.71 5.59 3.56
C ASP A 127 -27.14 5.09 3.41
N THR A 128 -28.12 5.90 3.78
CA THR A 128 -29.53 5.61 3.47
C THR A 128 -29.76 5.58 1.97
N GLU A 129 -30.61 4.68 1.48
CA GLU A 129 -30.97 4.65 0.06
C GLU A 129 -31.51 6.03 -0.40
N ASP A 130 -31.05 6.47 -1.58
CA ASP A 130 -31.34 7.79 -2.16
C ASP A 130 -31.04 9.00 -1.25
N LYS A 131 -30.18 8.83 -0.23
CA LYS A 131 -29.88 9.87 0.79
C LYS A 131 -31.13 10.35 1.55
N LYS A 132 -32.13 9.49 1.69
CA LYS A 132 -33.38 9.81 2.41
C LYS A 132 -33.13 10.04 3.90
N ALA A 133 -33.77 11.07 4.45
CA ALA A 133 -33.70 11.34 5.88
C ALA A 133 -34.35 10.21 6.71
N VAL A 134 -33.74 9.88 7.85
CA VAL A 134 -34.30 8.94 8.82
C VAL A 134 -35.31 9.66 9.73
N ILE A 135 -36.60 9.59 9.38
CA ILE A 135 -37.68 10.33 10.05
C ILE A 135 -38.51 9.50 11.05
N SER A 136 -38.37 8.17 11.04
CA SER A 136 -39.16 7.25 11.88
C SER A 136 -38.32 6.57 12.96
N LYS A 137 -38.96 6.31 14.12
CA LYS A 137 -38.40 5.46 15.20
C LYS A 137 -38.90 4.02 15.15
N GLU A 138 -39.94 3.75 14.38
CA GLU A 138 -40.54 2.42 14.30
C GLU A 138 -40.18 1.76 12.97
N GLU A 139 -40.22 2.54 11.90
CA GLU A 139 -39.92 2.07 10.57
C GLU A 139 -38.43 2.18 10.29
N TYR A 140 -37.86 1.06 9.86
CA TYR A 140 -36.49 1.04 9.42
C TYR A 140 -36.37 1.43 7.95
N ALA A 141 -35.57 2.46 7.68
CA ALA A 141 -35.15 2.82 6.34
C ALA A 141 -34.04 1.86 5.86
N PRO A 142 -34.07 1.43 4.59
CA PRO A 142 -32.96 0.69 4.01
C PRO A 142 -31.70 1.57 3.88
N ALA A 143 -30.55 0.97 4.13
CA ALA A 143 -29.26 1.65 4.06
C ALA A 143 -28.15 0.67 3.64
N LYS A 144 -27.01 1.22 3.24
CA LYS A 144 -25.78 0.50 2.95
C LYS A 144 -24.76 0.83 4.03
N LEU A 145 -24.22 -0.20 4.68
CA LEU A 145 -23.10 -0.06 5.61
C LEU A 145 -21.82 -0.44 4.89
N ARG A 146 -20.76 0.35 5.10
CA ARG A 146 -19.43 0.12 4.57
C ARG A 146 -18.38 0.34 5.66
N ILE A 147 -17.53 -0.64 5.92
CA ILE A 147 -16.39 -0.49 6.85
C ILE A 147 -15.10 -0.38 6.03
N VAL A 148 -14.30 0.63 6.34
CA VAL A 148 -13.01 0.89 5.71
C VAL A 148 -11.89 0.55 6.70
N GLU A 149 -10.88 -0.22 6.23
CA GLU A 149 -9.65 -0.72 6.90
C GLU A 149 -9.85 -2.07 7.63
N ASP A 150 -9.02 -3.12 7.57
CA ASP A 150 -7.58 -3.39 7.47
C ASP A 150 -7.09 -3.85 6.05
N ILE A 151 -5.78 -3.79 5.78
CA ILE A 151 -5.15 -4.08 4.48
C ILE A 151 -4.10 -5.20 4.53
N GLU A 152 -3.74 -5.73 5.71
CA GLU A 152 -2.88 -6.93 5.77
C GLU A 152 -3.55 -8.18 5.19
N SER A 153 -4.87 -8.16 5.06
CA SER A 153 -5.70 -9.34 4.74
C SER A 153 -6.38 -9.31 3.37
N ARG A 154 -6.14 -8.31 2.51
CA ARG A 154 -7.02 -8.10 1.36
C ARG A 154 -6.77 -9.06 0.18
N GLY A 155 -7.73 -9.95 -0.04
CA GLY A 155 -7.98 -10.65 -1.30
C GLY A 155 -8.97 -9.88 -2.20
N ALA A 156 -9.30 -10.44 -3.37
CA ALA A 156 -10.23 -9.82 -4.30
C ALA A 156 -11.66 -9.72 -3.70
N GLY A 157 -12.06 -8.52 -3.27
CA GLY A 157 -13.43 -8.24 -2.77
C GLY A 157 -13.51 -7.45 -1.46
N ASP A 158 -12.39 -7.19 -0.80
CA ASP A 158 -12.44 -6.67 0.57
C ASP A 158 -12.73 -5.18 0.64
N VAL A 159 -14.00 -4.83 0.74
CA VAL A 159 -14.55 -3.74 1.55
C VAL A 159 -15.78 -4.38 2.18
N PHE A 160 -15.89 -4.41 3.51
CA PHE A 160 -17.10 -4.98 4.11
C PHE A 160 -18.27 -4.06 3.76
N GLU A 161 -19.11 -4.53 2.84
CA GLU A 161 -20.34 -3.86 2.47
C GLU A 161 -21.53 -4.77 2.81
N SER A 162 -22.53 -4.20 3.48
CA SER A 162 -23.74 -4.93 3.82
C SER A 162 -24.96 -4.04 3.62
N LYS A 163 -26.04 -4.64 3.10
CA LYS A 163 -27.36 -4.02 3.14
C LYS A 163 -27.87 -4.13 4.56
N VAL A 164 -28.10 -2.97 5.17
CA VAL A 164 -28.60 -2.86 6.54
C VAL A 164 -29.89 -2.06 6.55
N ARG A 165 -30.46 -1.92 7.73
CA ARG A 165 -31.66 -1.15 7.97
C ARG A 165 -31.41 -0.26 9.18
N ILE A 166 -31.73 1.02 9.08
CA ILE A 166 -31.50 2.02 10.13
C ILE A 166 -32.79 2.74 10.50
N LYS A 167 -32.97 3.05 11.77
CA LYS A 167 -34.09 3.87 12.26
C LYS A 167 -33.61 4.87 13.28
N GLY A 168 -34.43 5.90 13.50
CA GLY A 168 -34.19 6.90 14.51
C GLY A 168 -34.19 6.28 15.90
N ARG A 169 -33.22 6.67 16.74
CA ARG A 169 -33.28 6.45 18.18
C ARG A 169 -33.66 7.77 18.84
N GLY A 170 -34.74 7.79 19.60
CA GLY A 170 -35.12 8.99 20.35
C GLY A 170 -35.96 8.68 21.58
N ASN A 171 -35.77 9.47 22.63
CA ASN A 171 -36.63 9.53 23.80
C ASN A 171 -37.84 10.46 23.53
N SER A 172 -38.49 10.96 24.58
CA SER A 172 -39.70 11.79 24.51
C SER A 172 -39.56 13.09 23.69
N THR A 173 -38.35 13.56 23.37
CA THR A 173 -38.13 14.84 22.68
C THR A 173 -37.95 14.73 21.17
N TRP A 174 -38.18 13.56 20.56
CA TRP A 174 -37.97 13.35 19.12
C TRP A 174 -38.88 14.17 18.21
N THR A 175 -40.13 14.38 18.63
CA THR A 175 -41.12 15.18 17.89
C THR A 175 -40.98 16.67 18.16
N MET A 176 -40.09 17.07 19.08
CA MET A 176 -39.85 18.47 19.36
C MET A 176 -39.03 19.11 18.24
N PRO A 177 -39.22 20.41 17.98
CA PRO A 177 -38.37 21.16 17.07
C PRO A 177 -36.89 20.96 17.41
N LYS A 178 -36.06 20.69 16.40
CA LYS A 178 -34.61 20.69 16.57
C LYS A 178 -34.18 22.12 16.93
N LYS A 179 -33.26 22.26 17.88
CA LYS A 179 -32.69 23.58 18.19
C LYS A 179 -31.98 24.13 16.95
N PRO A 180 -32.09 25.45 16.69
CA PRO A 180 -31.32 26.12 15.65
C PRO A 180 -29.82 25.90 15.83
#